data_AF-A0A842T2G3-F1
#
_entry.id   AF-A0A842T2G3-F1
#
_cell.length_a   1.000
_cell.length_b   1.000
_cell.length_c   1.000
_cell.angle_alpha   90.00
_cell.angle_beta   90.00
_cell.angle_gamma   90.00
#
_symmetry.space_group_name_H-M   'P 1'
#
loop_
_entity.id
_entity.type
_entity.pdbx_description
1 polymer ?
#
loop_
_entity_poly.entity_id
_entity_poly.type
_entity_poly.pdbx_seq_one_letter_code
_entity_poly.pdbx_strand_id
1 'polypeptide(L)'
;MNQEKTGAENRLLAALAHGSVVAQGVGILVGVFIYITHRDKSRYAAFQALQAAVFQLLNLIVVIGMWFAWGILYRLGMIALIKQGDVTSDAAPPPYSGYP
;
A
#
# COMPACT_ATOMS: atom_id res chain seq x y z
N MET A 1 3.08 41.20 6.00
CA MET A 1 1.87 40.42 5.64
C MET A 1 2.06 39.47 4.45
N ASN A 2 2.96 39.71 3.49
CA ASN A 2 3.16 38.79 2.34
C ASN A 2 4.02 37.54 2.63
N GLN A 3 4.98 37.62 3.56
CA GLN A 3 5.85 36.48 3.92
C GLN A 3 5.12 35.38 4.71
N GLU A 4 4.09 35.76 5.46
CA GLU A 4 3.28 34.82 6.24
C GLU A 4 2.38 33.95 5.33
N LYS A 5 1.80 34.57 4.28
CA LYS A 5 0.99 33.87 3.27
C LYS A 5 1.81 32.84 2.49
N THR A 6 2.99 33.21 2.00
CA THR A 6 3.89 32.27 1.30
C THR A 6 4.39 31.16 2.22
N GLY A 7 4.63 31.46 3.51
CA GLY A 7 4.96 30.45 4.52
C GLY A 7 3.83 29.44 4.74
N ALA A 8 2.60 29.92 4.92
CA ALA A 8 1.42 29.08 5.12
C ALA A 8 1.11 28.22 3.87
N GLU A 9 1.17 28.80 2.68
CA GLU A 9 0.98 28.10 1.40
C GLU A 9 2.01 26.98 1.21
N ASN A 10 3.28 27.24 1.49
CA ASN A 10 4.34 26.23 1.39
C ASN A 10 4.12 25.06 2.36
N ARG A 11 3.62 25.35 3.57
CA ARG A 11 3.28 24.32 4.57
C ARG A 11 2.03 23.55 4.15
N LEU A 12 1.05 24.21 3.54
CA LEU A 12 -0.14 23.57 2.98
C LEU A 12 0.23 22.62 1.83
N LEU A 13 1.08 23.04 0.90
CA LEU A 13 1.57 22.20 -0.18
C LEU A 13 2.34 20.98 0.35
N ALA A 14 3.18 21.16 1.37
CA ALA A 14 3.84 20.05 2.03
C ALA A 14 2.81 19.09 2.68
N ALA A 15 1.81 19.63 3.40
CA ALA A 15 0.75 18.84 4.01
C ALA A 15 -0.07 18.07 2.97
N LEU A 16 -0.37 18.67 1.81
CA LEU A 16 -1.06 18.01 0.69
C LEU A 16 -0.20 16.90 0.09
N ALA A 17 1.10 17.12 -0.10
CA ALA A 17 2.00 16.12 -0.65
C ALA A 17 2.13 14.89 0.26
N HIS A 18 2.15 15.07 1.58
CA HIS A 18 2.16 13.95 2.54
C HIS A 18 0.78 13.32 2.72
N GLY A 19 -0.26 14.15 2.84
CA GLY A 19 -1.64 13.71 3.03
C GLY A 19 -2.19 12.92 1.85
N SER A 20 -1.63 13.08 0.66
CA SER A 20 -2.01 12.32 -0.54
C SER A 20 -1.77 10.81 -0.42
N VAL A 21 -1.00 10.35 0.58
CA VAL A 21 -0.78 8.92 0.84
C VAL A 21 -2.09 8.14 1.03
N VAL A 22 -3.18 8.81 1.47
CA VAL A 22 -4.52 8.21 1.60
C VAL A 22 -5.07 7.76 0.24
N ALA A 23 -4.71 8.45 -0.84
CA ALA A 23 -5.06 8.05 -2.21
C ALA A 23 -4.18 6.90 -2.74
N GLN A 24 -3.36 6.27 -1.89
CA GLN A 24 -2.48 5.15 -2.21
C GLN A 24 -1.55 5.49 -3.39
N GLY A 25 -1.30 4.55 -4.30
CA GLY A 25 -0.31 4.71 -5.38
C GLY A 25 -0.47 5.99 -6.23
N VAL A 26 -1.70 6.52 -6.37
CA VAL A 26 -1.96 7.79 -7.07
C VAL A 26 -1.43 9.00 -6.30
N GLY A 27 -1.37 8.90 -4.97
CA GLY A 27 -0.86 9.93 -4.06
C GLY A 27 0.59 10.37 -4.34
N ILE A 28 1.42 9.46 -4.86
CA ILE A 28 2.81 9.75 -5.28
C ILE A 28 2.84 10.88 -6.32
N LEU A 29 1.88 10.88 -7.25
CA LEU A 29 1.80 11.87 -8.33
C LEU A 29 1.58 13.28 -7.78
N VAL A 30 0.89 13.43 -6.65
CA VAL A 30 0.69 14.73 -6.00
C VAL A 30 2.02 15.32 -5.54
N GLY A 31 2.87 14.53 -4.88
CA GLY A 31 4.21 14.96 -4.47
C GLY A 31 5.11 15.32 -5.66
N VAL A 32 5.09 14.49 -6.72
CA VAL A 32 5.85 14.76 -7.96
C VAL A 32 5.35 16.03 -8.64
N PHE A 33 4.03 16.21 -8.76
CA PHE A 33 3.42 17.38 -9.38
C PHE A 33 3.77 18.67 -8.62
N ILE A 34 3.68 18.65 -7.29
CA ILE A 34 4.06 19.79 -6.45
C ILE A 34 5.55 20.09 -6.59
N TYR A 35 6.41 19.07 -6.59
CA TYR A 35 7.86 19.25 -6.81
C TYR A 35 8.14 19.94 -8.16
N ILE A 36 7.57 19.45 -9.26
CA ILE A 36 7.80 20.02 -10.61
C ILE A 36 7.29 21.47 -10.70
N THR A 37 6.12 21.76 -10.12
CA THR A 37 5.50 23.09 -10.24
C THR A 37 6.04 24.14 -9.26
N HIS A 38 6.67 23.71 -8.15
CA HIS A 38 7.14 24.59 -7.08
C HIS A 38 8.66 24.53 -6.81
N ARG A 39 9.43 23.69 -7.53
CA ARG A 39 10.92 23.61 -7.41
C ARG A 39 11.63 24.95 -7.51
N ASP A 40 11.16 25.83 -8.37
CA ASP A 40 11.80 27.14 -8.61
C ASP A 40 11.17 28.25 -7.75
N LYS A 41 10.03 27.98 -7.08
CA LYS A 41 9.29 28.95 -6.24
C LYS A 41 9.61 28.82 -4.76
N SER A 42 9.81 27.58 -4.27
CA SER A 42 10.09 27.31 -2.87
C SER A 42 10.88 26.03 -2.68
N ARG A 43 12.14 26.18 -2.24
CA ARG A 43 13.01 25.04 -1.91
C ARG A 43 12.41 24.15 -0.81
N TYR A 44 11.72 24.75 0.16
CA TYR A 44 11.08 24.02 1.25
C TYR A 44 9.94 23.14 0.76
N ALA A 45 8.97 23.73 0.03
CA ALA A 45 7.82 22.98 -0.47
C ALA A 45 8.24 21.89 -1.46
N ALA A 46 9.19 22.18 -2.34
CA ALA A 46 9.74 21.22 -3.29
C ALA A 46 10.44 20.05 -2.58
N PHE A 47 11.26 20.32 -1.57
CA PHE A 47 11.95 19.25 -0.83
C PHE A 47 10.96 18.36 -0.07
N GLN A 48 9.96 18.94 0.60
CA GLN A 48 8.91 18.18 1.27
C GLN A 48 8.08 17.33 0.30
N ALA A 49 7.75 17.87 -0.86
CA ALA A 49 6.98 17.16 -1.88
C ALA A 49 7.77 15.99 -2.50
N LEU A 50 9.07 16.19 -2.78
CA LEU A 50 9.94 15.11 -3.26
C LEU A 50 10.13 14.03 -2.19
N GLN A 51 10.34 14.44 -0.93
CA GLN A 51 10.44 13.52 0.19
C GLN A 51 9.17 12.66 0.31
N ALA A 52 8.00 13.28 0.27
CA ALA A 52 6.71 12.58 0.30
C ALA A 52 6.59 11.58 -0.86
N ALA A 53 6.91 11.99 -2.10
CA ALA A 53 6.85 11.12 -3.26
C ALA A 53 7.80 9.90 -3.14
N VAL A 54 9.03 10.12 -2.66
CA VAL A 54 10.01 9.04 -2.47
C VAL A 54 9.55 8.06 -1.40
N PHE A 55 9.10 8.53 -0.23
CA PHE A 55 8.63 7.64 0.82
C PHE A 55 7.36 6.89 0.43
N GLN A 56 6.42 7.53 -0.27
CA GLN A 56 5.24 6.85 -0.78
C GLN A 56 5.60 5.79 -1.83
N LEU A 57 6.58 6.05 -2.71
CA LEU A 57 7.08 5.06 -3.67
C LEU A 57 7.76 3.87 -2.98
N LEU A 58 8.62 4.12 -2.00
CA LEU A 58 9.26 3.07 -1.21
C LEU A 58 8.21 2.23 -0.46
N ASN A 59 7.22 2.89 0.14
CA ASN A 59 6.10 2.21 0.79
C ASN A 59 5.32 1.32 -0.19
N LEU A 60 5.05 1.81 -1.41
CA LEU A 60 4.38 1.03 -2.46
C LEU A 60 5.18 -0.24 -2.80
N ILE A 61 6.50 -0.12 -2.97
CA ILE A 61 7.37 -1.28 -3.25
C ILE A 61 7.31 -2.30 -2.10
N VAL A 62 7.40 -1.84 -0.84
CA VAL A 62 7.30 -2.70 0.34
C VAL A 62 5.96 -3.41 0.41
N VAL A 63 4.86 -2.68 0.21
CA VAL A 63 3.50 -3.23 0.22
C VAL A 63 3.34 -4.29 -0.88
N ILE A 64 3.81 -4.03 -2.10
CA ILE A 64 3.79 -5.00 -3.20
C ILE A 64 4.58 -6.26 -2.81
N GLY A 65 5.80 -6.10 -2.29
CA GLY A 65 6.62 -7.22 -1.83
C GLY A 65 5.92 -8.05 -0.73
N MET A 66 5.26 -7.37 0.21
CA MET A 66 4.50 -8.01 1.29
C MET A 66 3.28 -8.77 0.75
N TRP A 67 2.57 -8.23 -0.24
CA TRP A 67 1.50 -8.94 -0.94
C TRP A 67 1.98 -10.22 -1.61
N PHE A 68 3.14 -10.19 -2.27
CA PHE A 68 3.72 -11.39 -2.89
C PHE A 68 4.13 -12.43 -1.84
N ALA A 69 4.82 -12.01 -0.78
CA ALA A 69 5.21 -12.90 0.30
C ALA A 69 3.98 -13.55 0.96
N TRP A 70 2.96 -12.75 1.27
CA TRP A 70 1.69 -13.22 1.83
C TRP A 70 0.98 -14.19 0.87
N GLY A 71 0.92 -13.88 -0.43
CA GLY A 71 0.30 -14.75 -1.44
C GLY A 71 1.03 -16.09 -1.62
N ILE A 72 2.35 -16.14 -1.45
CA ILE A 72 3.12 -17.39 -1.45
C ILE A 72 2.79 -18.21 -0.21
N LEU A 73 2.84 -17.61 0.98
CA LEU A 73 2.53 -18.29 2.24
C LEU A 73 1.09 -18.81 2.26
N TYR A 74 0.14 -17.99 1.78
CA TYR A 74 -1.25 -18.38 1.65
C TYR A 74 -1.41 -19.59 0.72
N ARG A 75 -0.78 -19.58 -0.46
CA ARG A 75 -0.80 -20.72 -1.39
C ARG A 75 -0.21 -21.98 -0.78
N LEU A 76 0.92 -21.87 -0.07
CA LEU A 76 1.53 -23.01 0.62
C LEU A 76 0.60 -23.57 1.71
N GLY A 77 -0.06 -22.72 2.48
CA GLY A 77 -1.05 -23.13 3.48
C GLY A 77 -2.24 -23.88 2.85
N MET A 78 -2.72 -23.41 1.69
CA MET A 78 -3.85 -24.06 1.00
C MET A 78 -3.52 -25.47 0.48
N ILE A 79 -2.26 -25.78 0.16
CA ILE A 79 -1.86 -27.14 -0.29
C ILE A 79 -2.21 -28.19 0.78
N ALA A 80 -2.02 -27.87 2.07
CA ALA A 80 -2.35 -28.79 3.15
C ALA A 80 -3.86 -29.07 3.23
N LEU A 81 -4.68 -28.03 3.07
CA LEU A 81 -6.14 -28.14 3.09
C LEU A 81 -6.66 -28.93 1.88
N ILE A 82 -6.11 -28.69 0.69
CA ILE A 82 -6.49 -29.44 -0.52
C ILE A 82 -6.20 -30.93 -0.34
N LYS A 83 -4.99 -31.28 0.13
CA LYS A 83 -4.62 -32.68 0.40
C LYS A 83 -5.54 -33.37 1.40
N GLN A 84 -6.00 -32.65 2.42
CA GLN A 84 -6.94 -33.20 3.41
C GLN A 84 -8.35 -33.42 2.84
N GLY A 85 -8.78 -32.57 1.90
CA GLY A 85 -10.01 -32.75 1.15
C GLY A 85 -10.00 -34.01 0.27
N ASP A 86 -8.87 -34.28 -0.40
CA ASP A 86 -8.69 -35.48 -1.23
C ASP A 86 -8.78 -36.76 -0.38
N VAL A 87 -8.06 -36.80 0.76
CA VAL A 87 -8.07 -37.95 1.68
C VAL A 87 -9.48 -38.23 2.24
N THR A 88 -10.27 -37.18 2.50
CA THR A 88 -11.63 -37.33 3.03
C THR A 88 -12.62 -37.77 1.95
N SER A 89 -12.39 -37.39 0.69
CA SER A 89 -13.25 -37.78 -0.44
C SER A 89 -13.04 -39.24 -0.86
N ASP A 90 -11.81 -39.75 -0.71
CA ASP A 90 -11.45 -41.14 -1.01
C ASP A 90 -11.68 -42.10 0.18
N ALA A 91 -12.03 -41.56 1.36
CA ALA A 91 -12.38 -42.36 2.51
C ALA A 91 -13.72 -43.05 2.27
N ALA A 92 -13.77 -44.38 2.48
CA ALA A 92 -15.02 -45.14 2.40
C ALA A 92 -16.09 -44.48 3.29
N PRO A 93 -17.34 -44.32 2.79
CA PRO A 93 -18.40 -43.68 3.57
C PRO A 93 -18.51 -44.39 4.92
N PRO A 94 -18.74 -43.63 6.02
CA PRO A 94 -18.80 -44.22 7.34
C PRO A 94 -19.82 -45.36 7.33
N PRO A 95 -19.50 -46.52 7.93
CA PRO A 95 -20.41 -47.66 7.94
C PRO A 95 -21.76 -47.19 8.44
N TYR A 96 -22.82 -47.47 7.67
CA TYR A 96 -24.18 -47.09 8.01
C TYR A 96 -24.49 -47.69 9.38
N SER A 97 -24.43 -46.86 10.42
CA SER A 97 -24.85 -47.22 11.76
C SER A 97 -26.37 -47.18 11.72
N GLY A 98 -26.96 -48.24 11.17
CA GLY A 98 -28.38 -48.51 11.29
C GLY A 98 -28.68 -48.74 12.76
N TYR A 99 -28.91 -47.66 13.49
CA TYR A 99 -29.63 -47.75 14.76
C TYR A 99 -31.08 -48.10 14.44
N PRO A 100 -31.65 -49.15 15.05
CA PRO A 100 -33.06 -49.51 14.91
C PRO A 100 -33.99 -48.43 15.50
#